data_AF-A0A0S8GH44-F1
#
_entry.id   AF-A0A0S8GH44-F1
#
_cell.length_a   1.000
_cell.length_b   1.000
_cell.length_c   1.000
_cell.angle_alpha   90.00
_cell.angle_beta   90.00
_cell.angle_gamma   90.00
#
_symmetry.space_group_name_H-M   'P 1'
#
loop_
_entity.id
_entity.type
_entity.pdbx_description
1 polymer ?
#
loop_
_entity_poly.entity_id
_entity_poly.type
_entity_poly.pdbx_seq_one_letter_code
_entity_poly.pdbx_strand_id
1 'polypeptide(L)'
;KFKSVNVSLAVIVLIIAYIIGHILASPAKILLEILLINKCLGQPTTHLLIKNDRWYTKIIPDYFAPLPESICSAIMKKVPCKDSEHNLMKSIFTFVEGKLRYKDNLTSTLDIFLTQYGFCRNISFTLLIISLLFFGVHHKADLDYRITIATAALVGSIVMFLRSLKFHRQYAYELLVTYGASVLTKEVEKKP
;
A
#
# COMPACT_ATOMS: atom_id res chain seq x y z
N LYS A 1 -17.85 -23.04 29.30
CA LYS A 1 -16.74 -22.97 30.29
C LYS A 1 -15.49 -22.47 29.56
N PHE A 2 -15.19 -21.17 29.58
CA PHE A 2 -13.91 -20.68 29.07
C PHE A 2 -12.82 -21.16 30.05
N LYS A 3 -11.94 -22.07 29.59
CA LYS A 3 -10.71 -22.41 30.32
C LYS A 3 -9.95 -21.10 30.52
N SER A 4 -9.56 -20.79 31.75
CA SER A 4 -8.67 -19.66 32.04
C SER A 4 -7.44 -19.77 31.16
N VAL A 5 -7.36 -18.92 30.12
CA VAL A 5 -6.20 -18.87 29.25
C VAL A 5 -5.03 -18.48 30.15
N ASN A 6 -4.01 -19.33 30.23
CA ASN A 6 -2.85 -19.07 31.04
C ASN A 6 -2.17 -17.80 30.52
N VAL A 7 -2.11 -16.75 31.34
CA VAL A 7 -1.60 -15.42 30.95
C VAL A 7 -0.20 -15.54 30.34
N SER A 8 0.64 -16.42 30.89
CA SER A 8 1.98 -16.70 30.37
C SER A 8 1.95 -17.25 28.95
N LEU A 9 1.01 -18.14 28.62
CA LEU A 9 0.85 -18.67 27.27
C LEU A 9 0.40 -17.57 26.29
N ALA A 10 -0.52 -16.71 26.71
CA ALA A 10 -0.96 -15.58 25.87
C ALA A 10 0.19 -14.63 25.53
N VAL A 11 1.04 -14.31 26.51
CA VAL A 11 2.23 -13.46 26.30
C VAL A 11 3.22 -14.12 25.33
N ILE A 12 3.49 -15.42 25.50
CA ILE A 12 4.39 -16.16 24.60
C ILE A 12 3.84 -16.17 23.17
N VAL A 13 2.55 -16.45 22.99
CA VAL A 13 1.90 -16.44 21.68
C VAL A 13 1.99 -15.06 21.03
N LEU A 14 1.80 -13.98 21.79
CA LEU A 14 1.93 -12.60 21.28
C LEU A 14 3.36 -12.29 20.83
N ILE A 15 4.37 -12.70 21.60
CA ILE A 15 5.79 -12.51 21.22
C ILE A 15 6.12 -13.27 19.95
N ILE A 16 5.70 -14.53 19.85
CA ILE A 16 5.92 -15.36 18.66
C ILE A 16 5.23 -14.73 17.44
N ALA A 17 3.96 -14.31 17.59
CA ALA A 17 3.22 -13.65 16.52
C ALA A 17 3.90 -12.36 16.04
N TYR A 18 4.45 -11.56 16.97
CA TYR A 18 5.20 -10.34 16.64
C TYR A 18 6.48 -10.66 15.86
N ILE A 19 7.26 -11.64 16.31
CA ILE A 19 8.50 -12.06 15.62
C ILE A 19 8.18 -12.58 14.22
N ILE A 20 7.18 -13.45 14.08
CA ILE A 20 6.73 -13.98 12.80
C ILE A 20 6.28 -12.82 11.89
N GLY A 21 5.52 -11.85 12.41
CA GLY A 21 5.10 -10.68 11.66
C GLY A 21 6.27 -9.88 11.08
N HIS A 22 7.34 -9.68 11.86
CA HIS A 22 8.57 -9.04 11.38
C HIS A 22 9.31 -9.84 10.32
N ILE A 23 9.43 -11.16 10.51
CA ILE A 23 10.05 -12.05 9.52
C ILE A 23 9.27 -12.03 8.21
N LEU A 24 7.94 -12.04 8.28
CA LEU A 24 7.07 -12.02 7.10
C LEU A 24 7.00 -10.66 6.40
N ALA A 25 7.40 -9.57 7.04
CA ALA A 25 7.35 -8.23 6.45
C ALA A 25 8.23 -8.11 5.19
N SER A 26 9.43 -8.71 5.22
CA SER A 26 10.39 -8.72 4.11
C SER A 26 9.89 -9.49 2.88
N PRO A 27 9.48 -10.77 2.97
CA PRO A 27 8.93 -11.50 1.82
C PRO A 27 7.62 -10.90 1.32
N ALA A 28 6.75 -10.41 2.22
CA ALA A 28 5.52 -9.70 1.82
C ALA A 28 5.84 -8.47 0.97
N LYS A 29 6.88 -7.70 1.33
CA LYS A 29 7.36 -6.58 0.52
C LYS A 29 7.82 -7.05 -0.86
N ILE A 30 8.69 -8.06 -0.93
CA ILE A 30 9.22 -8.53 -2.22
C ILE A 30 8.08 -9.02 -3.13
N LEU A 31 7.19 -9.86 -2.61
CA LEU A 31 6.19 -10.53 -3.42
C LEU A 31 5.01 -9.61 -3.79
N LEU A 32 4.50 -8.81 -2.85
CA LEU A 32 3.36 -7.93 -3.13
C LEU A 32 3.78 -6.58 -3.73
N GLU A 33 4.90 -5.99 -3.29
CA GLU A 33 5.31 -4.67 -3.76
C GLU A 33 6.09 -4.75 -5.08
N ILE A 34 7.10 -5.61 -5.15
CA ILE A 34 7.96 -5.68 -6.34
C ILE A 34 7.26 -6.46 -7.45
N LEU A 35 6.72 -7.64 -7.15
CA LEU A 35 6.16 -8.49 -8.18
C LEU A 35 4.75 -8.05 -8.56
N LEU A 36 3.86 -7.80 -7.61
CA LEU A 36 2.47 -7.51 -7.95
C LEU A 36 2.24 -6.02 -8.30
N ILE A 37 2.74 -5.09 -7.49
CA ILE A 37 2.56 -3.65 -7.77
C ILE A 37 3.43 -3.23 -8.95
N ASN A 38 4.76 -3.39 -8.91
CA ASN A 38 5.60 -2.83 -9.98
C ASN A 38 5.42 -3.55 -11.33
N LYS A 39 5.15 -4.87 -11.35
CA LYS A 39 5.03 -5.62 -12.62
C LYS A 39 3.61 -5.65 -13.19
N CYS A 40 2.58 -5.74 -12.33
CA CYS A 40 1.20 -5.93 -12.80
C CYS A 40 0.41 -4.62 -12.80
N LEU A 41 0.37 -3.92 -11.66
CA LEU A 41 -0.52 -2.78 -11.48
C LEU A 41 0.11 -1.43 -11.86
N GLY A 42 1.43 -1.28 -11.70
CA GLY A 42 2.13 0.01 -11.73
C GLY A 42 1.99 0.77 -10.40
N GLN A 43 2.95 1.67 -10.14
CA GLN A 43 2.96 2.48 -8.93
C GLN A 43 1.79 3.49 -8.93
N PRO A 44 1.18 3.80 -7.77
CA PRO A 44 0.08 4.76 -7.70
C PRO A 44 0.47 6.13 -8.24
N THR A 45 1.72 6.54 -8.04
CA THR A 45 2.28 7.82 -8.51
C THR A 45 2.16 7.98 -10.02
N THR A 46 2.39 6.91 -10.78
CA THR A 46 2.23 6.90 -12.23
C THR A 46 0.77 7.16 -12.62
N HIS A 47 -0.18 6.48 -11.99
CA HIS A 47 -1.61 6.62 -12.33
C HIS A 47 -2.22 7.93 -11.84
N LEU A 48 -1.66 8.52 -10.78
CA LEU A 48 -2.05 9.83 -10.27
C LEU A 48 -1.63 10.96 -11.21
N LEU A 49 -0.50 10.82 -11.90
CA LEU A 49 0.05 11.86 -12.77
C LEU A 49 -0.28 11.64 -14.25
N ILE A 50 -0.47 10.39 -14.68
CA ILE A 50 -0.79 10.02 -16.06
C ILE A 50 -2.08 9.20 -16.06
N LYS A 51 -3.03 9.63 -16.88
CA LYS A 51 -4.27 8.88 -17.10
C LYS A 51 -3.98 7.54 -17.77
N ASN A 52 -4.55 6.47 -17.23
CA ASN A 52 -4.39 5.11 -17.75
C ASN A 52 -5.76 4.53 -18.16
N ASP A 53 -5.91 4.18 -19.43
CA ASP A 53 -7.19 3.71 -20.01
C ASP A 53 -7.26 2.17 -20.20
N ARG A 54 -6.44 1.41 -19.47
CA ARG A 54 -6.44 -0.07 -19.56
C ARG A 54 -7.72 -0.70 -19.01
N TRP A 55 -8.11 -1.88 -19.51
CA TRP A 55 -9.37 -2.54 -19.14
C TRP A 55 -9.53 -2.84 -17.64
N TYR A 56 -8.43 -3.19 -16.95
CA TYR A 56 -8.45 -3.55 -15.54
C TYR A 56 -8.61 -2.34 -14.61
N THR A 57 -8.51 -1.12 -15.13
CA THR A 57 -8.80 0.09 -14.33
C THR A 57 -10.26 0.15 -13.90
N LYS A 58 -11.16 -0.54 -14.60
CA LYS A 58 -12.58 -0.67 -14.24
C LYS A 58 -12.83 -1.52 -13.00
N ILE A 59 -11.89 -2.39 -12.60
CA ILE A 59 -12.04 -3.27 -11.44
C ILE A 59 -11.77 -2.49 -10.14
N ILE A 60 -10.82 -1.55 -10.17
CA ILE A 60 -10.44 -0.74 -9.01
C ILE A 60 -10.34 0.74 -9.46
N PRO A 61 -11.46 1.37 -9.86
CA PRO A 61 -11.45 2.70 -10.48
C PRO A 61 -10.77 3.75 -9.59
N ASP A 62 -11.02 3.69 -8.29
CA ASP A 62 -10.40 4.58 -7.31
C ASP A 62 -8.88 4.52 -7.34
N TYR A 63 -8.27 3.36 -7.62
CA TYR A 63 -6.80 3.23 -7.64
C TYR A 63 -6.17 3.96 -8.83
N PHE A 64 -6.87 4.02 -9.96
CA PHE A 64 -6.37 4.58 -11.22
C PHE A 64 -6.86 6.01 -11.50
N ALA A 65 -7.67 6.58 -10.60
CA ALA A 65 -8.19 7.93 -10.76
C ALA A 65 -7.05 8.97 -10.68
N PRO A 66 -6.81 9.76 -11.74
CA PRO A 66 -5.73 10.75 -11.80
C PRO A 66 -6.02 11.96 -10.91
N LEU A 67 -4.97 12.74 -10.62
CA LEU A 67 -5.08 14.03 -9.95
C LEU A 67 -5.69 15.10 -10.86
N PRO A 68 -6.22 16.20 -10.29
CA PRO A 68 -6.65 17.37 -11.07
C PRO A 68 -5.51 17.88 -11.96
N GLU A 69 -5.82 18.20 -13.22
CA GLU A 69 -4.82 18.62 -14.22
C GLU A 69 -4.01 19.86 -13.79
N SER A 70 -4.63 20.76 -13.02
CA SER A 70 -3.97 21.95 -12.45
C SER A 70 -2.84 21.58 -11.49
N ILE A 71 -3.08 20.58 -10.62
CA ILE A 71 -2.09 20.05 -9.68
C ILE A 71 -0.98 19.34 -10.46
N CYS A 72 -1.32 18.46 -11.40
CA CYS A 72 -0.33 17.76 -12.24
C CYS A 72 0.60 18.76 -12.95
N SER A 73 0.01 19.78 -13.59
CA SER A 73 0.76 20.81 -14.32
C SER A 73 1.68 21.61 -13.41
N ALA A 74 1.22 21.96 -12.20
CA ALA A 74 2.03 22.68 -11.22
C ALA A 74 3.25 21.87 -10.76
N ILE A 75 3.04 20.57 -10.49
CA ILE A 75 4.11 19.66 -10.08
C ILE A 75 5.13 19.52 -11.22
N MET A 76 4.67 19.23 -12.44
CA MET A 76 5.53 18.99 -13.61
C MET A 76 6.38 20.21 -13.97
N LYS A 77 5.89 21.44 -13.73
CA LYS A 77 6.66 22.68 -13.94
C LYS A 77 7.79 22.89 -12.94
N LYS A 78 7.69 22.33 -11.73
CA LYS A 78 8.63 22.59 -10.63
C LYS A 78 9.63 21.48 -10.39
N VAL A 79 9.32 20.25 -10.77
CA VAL A 79 10.25 19.14 -10.57
C VAL A 79 11.29 19.15 -11.69
N PRO A 80 12.59 19.33 -11.36
CA PRO A 80 13.65 19.26 -12.35
C PRO A 80 13.92 17.78 -12.68
N CYS A 81 13.16 17.19 -13.59
CA CYS A 81 13.42 15.83 -14.04
C CYS A 81 14.15 15.83 -15.39
N LYS A 82 15.38 15.31 -15.38
CA LYS A 82 16.15 14.92 -16.58
C LYS A 82 16.07 13.42 -16.87
N ASP A 83 15.29 12.69 -16.08
CA ASP A 83 15.19 11.24 -16.17
C ASP A 83 14.33 10.80 -17.35
N SER A 84 14.60 9.60 -17.84
CA SER A 84 13.75 8.93 -18.82
C SER A 84 12.31 8.81 -18.31
N GLU A 85 11.35 8.80 -19.24
CA GLU A 85 9.91 8.73 -18.95
C GLU A 85 9.55 7.59 -17.98
N HIS A 86 10.30 6.48 -18.03
CA HIS A 86 10.12 5.33 -17.16
C HIS A 86 10.44 5.58 -15.67
N ASN A 87 11.40 6.48 -15.38
CA ASN A 87 11.80 6.81 -14.00
C ASN A 87 11.24 8.15 -13.51
N LEU A 88 10.71 8.96 -14.43
CA LEU A 88 10.18 10.30 -14.17
C LEU A 88 9.25 10.36 -12.95
N MET A 89 8.30 9.42 -12.86
CA MET A 89 7.29 9.39 -11.80
C MET A 89 7.89 9.04 -10.42
N LYS A 90 8.87 8.14 -10.41
CA LYS A 90 9.60 7.76 -9.19
C LYS A 90 10.47 8.93 -8.70
N SER A 91 11.10 9.65 -9.60
CA SER A 91 11.92 10.82 -9.29
C SER A 91 11.08 11.99 -8.78
N ILE A 92 9.92 12.25 -9.40
CA ILE A 92 8.93 13.22 -8.90
C ILE A 92 8.52 12.84 -7.47
N PHE A 93 8.13 11.59 -7.25
CA PHE A 93 7.71 11.13 -5.94
C PHE A 93 8.80 11.32 -4.88
N THR A 94 10.03 10.88 -5.18
CA THR A 94 11.18 10.99 -4.26
C THR A 94 11.53 12.45 -3.96
N PHE A 95 11.48 13.32 -4.97
CA PHE A 95 11.71 14.75 -4.82
C PHE A 95 10.67 15.41 -3.91
N VAL A 96 9.39 15.10 -4.14
CA VAL A 96 8.29 15.64 -3.34
C VAL A 96 8.35 15.14 -1.90
N GLU A 97 8.60 13.85 -1.71
CA GLU A 97 8.76 13.23 -0.40
C GLU A 97 9.87 13.93 0.39
N GLY A 98 11.05 14.13 -0.21
CA GLY A 98 12.16 14.83 0.42
C GLY A 98 11.84 16.29 0.81
N LYS A 99 10.97 16.98 0.06
CA LYS A 99 10.55 18.36 0.37
C LYS A 99 9.49 18.47 1.45
N LEU A 100 8.65 17.45 1.60
CA LEU A 100 7.51 17.48 2.51
C LEU A 100 7.73 16.75 3.83
N ARG A 101 8.68 15.81 3.90
CA ARG A 101 8.94 14.97 5.08
C ARG A 101 9.30 15.75 6.36
N TYR A 102 9.72 17.01 6.22
CA TYR A 102 10.09 17.90 7.32
C TYR A 102 8.99 18.89 7.73
N LYS A 103 7.75 18.74 7.21
CA LYS A 103 6.62 19.57 7.62
C LYS A 103 5.77 18.82 8.65
N ASP A 104 5.82 19.27 9.90
CA ASP A 104 5.29 18.57 11.08
C ASP A 104 3.84 18.08 10.95
N ASN A 105 2.95 18.86 10.33
CA ASN A 105 1.52 18.50 10.24
C ASN A 105 1.21 17.41 9.21
N LEU A 106 2.03 17.26 8.17
CA LEU A 106 1.77 16.28 7.11
C LEU A 106 2.35 14.91 7.47
N THR A 107 3.48 14.90 8.17
CA THR A 107 4.22 13.68 8.52
C THR A 107 3.36 12.69 9.32
N SER A 108 2.58 13.18 10.29
CA SER A 108 1.70 12.31 11.11
C SER A 108 0.64 11.57 10.28
N THR A 109 0.01 12.26 9.33
CA THR A 109 -1.02 11.68 8.46
C THR A 109 -0.39 10.67 7.48
N LEU A 110 0.76 11.02 6.90
CA LEU A 110 1.50 10.13 6.01
C LEU A 110 1.98 8.86 6.73
N ASP A 111 2.45 8.98 7.97
CA ASP A 111 2.88 7.85 8.80
C ASP A 111 1.72 6.90 9.11
N ILE A 112 0.51 7.42 9.34
CA ILE A 112 -0.69 6.60 9.53
C ILE A 112 -0.97 5.78 8.27
N PHE A 113 -0.93 6.40 7.08
CA PHE A 113 -1.17 5.68 5.83
C PHE A 113 -0.09 4.63 5.53
N LEU A 114 1.19 4.95 5.76
CA LEU A 114 2.28 3.99 5.60
C LEU A 114 2.17 2.82 6.56
N THR A 115 1.81 3.08 7.82
CA THR A 115 1.60 2.05 8.84
C THR A 115 0.44 1.13 8.46
N GLN A 116 -0.71 1.70 8.07
CA GLN A 116 -1.88 0.94 7.61
C GLN A 116 -1.57 0.13 6.34
N TYR A 117 -0.82 0.70 5.39
CA TYR A 117 -0.35 0.01 4.20
C TYR A 117 0.49 -1.22 4.55
N GLY A 118 1.53 -1.04 5.37
CA GLY A 118 2.41 -2.12 5.80
C GLY A 118 1.65 -3.22 6.57
N PHE A 119 0.75 -2.82 7.46
CA PHE A 119 -0.12 -3.74 8.20
C PHE A 119 -0.99 -4.59 7.26
N CYS A 120 -1.76 -3.95 6.36
CA CYS A 120 -2.64 -4.66 5.44
C CYS A 120 -1.87 -5.60 4.50
N ARG A 121 -0.70 -5.18 4.01
CA ARG A 121 0.17 -6.00 3.16
C ARG A 121 0.66 -7.25 3.91
N ASN A 122 1.13 -7.08 5.15
CA ASN A 122 1.63 -8.21 5.96
C ASN A 122 0.50 -9.20 6.29
N ILE A 123 -0.67 -8.71 6.72
CA ILE A 123 -1.83 -9.58 7.00
C ILE A 123 -2.28 -10.30 5.73
N SER A 124 -2.34 -9.62 4.60
CA SER A 124 -2.68 -10.24 3.31
C SER A 124 -1.75 -11.41 2.99
N PHE A 125 -0.44 -11.21 3.13
CA PHE A 125 0.55 -12.26 2.88
C PHE A 125 0.45 -13.42 3.88
N THR A 126 0.28 -13.15 5.16
CA THR A 126 0.09 -14.18 6.19
C THR A 126 -1.14 -15.04 5.90
N LEU A 127 -2.28 -14.40 5.57
CA LEU A 127 -3.51 -15.10 5.23
C LEU A 127 -3.38 -15.94 3.94
N LEU A 128 -2.60 -15.47 2.97
CA LEU A 128 -2.29 -16.24 1.76
C LEU A 128 -1.51 -17.51 2.10
N ILE A 129 -0.46 -17.41 2.93
CA ILE A 129 0.31 -18.58 3.38
C ILE A 129 -0.60 -19.56 4.13
N ILE A 130 -1.43 -19.07 5.05
CA ILE A 130 -2.37 -19.92 5.80
C ILE A 130 -3.30 -20.66 4.83
N SER A 131 -3.87 -19.95 3.85
CA SER A 131 -4.73 -20.56 2.84
C SER A 131 -4.01 -21.68 2.06
N LEU A 132 -2.79 -21.41 1.58
CA LEU A 132 -1.99 -22.39 0.85
C LEU A 132 -1.62 -23.60 1.70
N LEU A 133 -1.26 -23.41 2.97
CA LEU A 133 -0.96 -24.51 3.89
C LEU A 133 -2.20 -25.38 4.14
N PHE A 134 -3.37 -24.79 4.35
CA PHE A 134 -4.60 -25.55 4.55
C PHE A 134 -5.04 -26.28 3.26
N PHE A 135 -4.78 -25.73 2.07
CA PHE A 135 -5.02 -26.46 0.82
C PHE A 135 -4.00 -27.59 0.58
N GLY A 136 -2.72 -27.38 0.88
CA GLY A 136 -1.64 -28.31 0.56
C GLY A 136 -1.42 -29.43 1.57
N VAL A 137 -1.85 -29.27 2.82
CA VAL A 137 -1.64 -30.29 3.86
C VAL A 137 -2.72 -31.36 3.76
N HIS A 138 -2.33 -32.56 3.33
CA HIS A 138 -3.12 -33.78 3.48
C HIS A 138 -3.05 -34.26 4.93
N HIS A 139 -3.96 -33.77 5.78
CA HIS A 139 -4.12 -34.25 7.16
C HIS A 139 -5.48 -34.91 7.37
N LYS A 140 -5.58 -35.74 8.42
CA LYS A 140 -6.81 -36.41 8.89
C LYS A 140 -7.88 -35.44 9.44
N ALA A 141 -7.62 -34.14 9.41
CA ALA A 141 -8.61 -33.14 9.75
C ALA A 141 -9.79 -33.22 8.76
N ASP A 142 -10.97 -32.91 9.26
CA ASP A 142 -12.19 -32.83 8.45
C ASP A 142 -11.95 -31.93 7.22
N LEU A 143 -12.23 -32.50 6.05
CA LEU A 143 -11.99 -31.87 4.76
C LEU A 143 -12.78 -30.56 4.64
N ASP A 144 -14.02 -30.57 5.11
CA ASP A 144 -14.94 -29.43 5.01
C ASP A 144 -14.46 -28.27 5.87
N TYR A 145 -14.00 -28.55 7.09
CA TYR A 145 -13.40 -27.56 7.97
C TYR A 145 -12.13 -26.95 7.35
N ARG A 146 -11.27 -27.79 6.77
CA ARG A 146 -10.00 -27.34 6.15
C ARG A 146 -10.25 -26.43 4.97
N ILE A 147 -11.15 -26.82 4.05
CA ILE A 147 -11.51 -26.01 2.88
C ILE A 147 -12.15 -24.69 3.32
N THR A 148 -13.03 -24.74 4.33
CA THR A 148 -13.69 -23.53 4.85
C THR A 148 -12.68 -22.51 5.36
N ILE A 149 -11.70 -22.95 6.18
CA ILE A 149 -10.64 -22.05 6.68
C ILE A 149 -9.75 -21.57 5.53
N ALA A 150 -9.36 -22.45 4.62
CA ALA A 150 -8.50 -22.09 3.50
C ALA A 150 -9.15 -21.02 2.61
N THR A 151 -10.43 -21.17 2.29
CA THR A 151 -11.20 -20.22 1.50
C THR A 151 -11.42 -18.91 2.25
N ALA A 152 -11.78 -18.96 3.53
CA ALA A 152 -11.93 -17.75 4.34
C ALA A 152 -10.62 -16.95 4.44
N ALA A 153 -9.49 -17.64 4.64
CA ALA A 153 -8.16 -17.02 4.64
C ALA A 153 -7.81 -16.43 3.28
N LEU A 154 -8.13 -17.11 2.17
CA LEU A 154 -7.89 -16.60 0.82
C LEU A 154 -8.68 -15.31 0.56
N VAL A 155 -9.98 -15.30 0.86
CA VAL A 155 -10.83 -14.12 0.72
C VAL A 155 -10.29 -12.97 1.58
N GLY A 156 -9.95 -13.25 2.84
CA GLY A 156 -9.33 -12.26 3.73
C GLY A 156 -8.03 -11.70 3.19
N SER A 157 -7.19 -12.54 2.58
CA SER A 157 -5.94 -12.13 1.94
C SER A 157 -6.19 -11.15 0.79
N ILE A 158 -7.16 -11.43 -0.08
CA ILE A 158 -7.54 -10.57 -1.20
C ILE A 158 -8.09 -9.23 -0.70
N VAL A 159 -8.99 -9.24 0.28
CA VAL A 159 -9.58 -8.01 0.85
C VAL A 159 -8.49 -7.13 1.46
N MET A 160 -7.57 -7.71 2.24
CA MET A 160 -6.47 -6.97 2.85
C MET A 160 -5.47 -6.45 1.81
N PHE A 161 -5.26 -7.19 0.72
CA PHE A 161 -4.45 -6.72 -0.40
C PHE A 161 -5.07 -5.49 -1.06
N LEU A 162 -6.35 -5.53 -1.42
CA LEU A 162 -7.06 -4.38 -2.02
C LEU A 162 -7.03 -3.16 -1.09
N ARG A 163 -7.21 -3.38 0.23
CA ARG A 163 -7.10 -2.33 1.24
C ARG A 163 -5.69 -1.73 1.31
N SER A 164 -4.65 -2.56 1.18
CA SER A 164 -3.26 -2.08 1.11
C SER A 164 -3.04 -1.16 -0.10
N LEU A 165 -3.56 -1.51 -1.27
CA LEU A 165 -3.48 -0.67 -2.47
C LEU A 165 -4.16 0.69 -2.26
N LYS A 166 -5.32 0.69 -1.59
CA LYS A 166 -6.05 1.91 -1.25
C LYS A 166 -5.20 2.84 -0.37
N PHE A 167 -4.57 2.32 0.68
CA PHE A 167 -3.71 3.14 1.55
C PHE A 167 -2.44 3.61 0.85
N HIS A 168 -1.84 2.77 0.02
CA HIS A 168 -0.67 3.15 -0.76
C HIS A 168 -0.98 4.29 -1.74
N ARG A 169 -2.15 4.24 -2.39
CA ARG A 169 -2.63 5.35 -3.20
C ARG A 169 -2.90 6.59 -2.36
N GLN A 170 -3.61 6.48 -1.24
CA GLN A 170 -3.96 7.63 -0.41
C GLN A 170 -2.70 8.36 0.08
N TYR A 171 -1.68 7.60 0.47
CA TYR A 171 -0.36 8.12 0.80
C TYR A 171 0.24 8.96 -0.35
N ALA A 172 0.27 8.41 -1.57
CA ALA A 172 0.80 9.11 -2.73
C ALA A 172 -0.06 10.33 -3.13
N TYR A 173 -1.38 10.22 -3.03
CA TYR A 173 -2.33 11.28 -3.33
C TYR A 173 -2.11 12.48 -2.39
N GLU A 174 -2.11 12.24 -1.08
CA GLU A 174 -1.97 13.29 -0.08
C GLU A 174 -0.65 14.03 -0.22
N LEU A 175 0.43 13.27 -0.48
CA LEU A 175 1.75 13.81 -0.71
C LEU A 175 1.79 14.73 -1.94
N LEU A 176 1.27 14.26 -3.08
CA LEU A 176 1.30 15.01 -4.34
C LEU A 176 0.37 16.22 -4.33
N VAL A 177 -0.84 16.09 -3.77
CA VAL A 177 -1.80 17.19 -3.65
C VAL A 177 -1.25 18.28 -2.75
N THR A 178 -0.71 17.92 -1.58
CA THR A 178 -0.13 18.91 -0.66
C THR A 178 1.02 19.67 -1.31
N TYR A 179 1.88 18.97 -2.06
CA TYR A 179 2.96 19.61 -2.77
C TYR A 179 2.45 20.54 -3.88
N GLY A 180 1.58 20.04 -4.76
CA GLY A 180 1.03 20.82 -5.87
C GLY A 180 0.25 22.05 -5.41
N ALA A 181 -0.55 21.93 -4.35
CA ALA A 181 -1.22 23.07 -3.73
C ALA A 181 -0.20 24.12 -3.25
N SER A 182 0.87 23.69 -2.57
CA SER A 182 1.92 24.61 -2.11
C SER A 182 2.68 25.31 -3.25
N VAL A 183 2.74 24.69 -4.44
CA VAL A 183 3.30 25.30 -5.64
C VAL A 183 2.34 26.37 -6.17
N LEU A 184 1.05 26.04 -6.30
CA LEU A 184 0.03 26.95 -6.82
C LEU A 184 -0.10 28.22 -5.96
N THR A 185 -0.14 28.09 -4.64
CA THR A 185 -0.20 29.25 -3.73
C THR A 185 0.96 30.21 -3.95
N LYS A 186 2.19 29.68 -4.11
CA LYS A 186 3.39 30.49 -4.37
C LYS A 186 3.39 31.15 -5.75
N GLU A 187 2.65 30.61 -6.72
CA GLU A 187 2.51 31.24 -8.04
C GLU A 187 1.50 32.39 -8.01
N VAL A 188 0.43 32.26 -7.22
CA VAL A 188 -0.55 33.34 -7.00
C VAL A 188 0.11 34.53 -6.30
N GLU A 189 0.90 34.29 -5.25
CA GLU A 189 1.62 35.35 -4.52
C GLU A 189 2.66 36.11 -5.37
N LYS A 190 3.10 35.52 -6.50
CA LYS A 190 4.12 36.10 -7.38
C LYS A 190 3.57 36.92 -8.53
N LYS A 191 2.26 36.88 -8.79
CA LYS A 191 1.61 37.73 -9.80
C LYS A 191 1.17 39.03 -9.12
N PRO A 192 1.89 40.16 -9.31
CA PRO A 192 1.47 41.48 -8.83
C PRO A 192 0.22 41.98 -9.56
#